data_AF-A0A925NNC9-F1
#
_entry.id   AF-A0A925NNC9-F1
#
_cell.length_a   1.000
_cell.length_b   1.000
_cell.length_c   1.000
_cell.angle_alpha   90.00
_cell.angle_beta   90.00
_cell.angle_gamma   90.00
#
_symmetry.space_group_name_H-M   'P 1'
#
loop_
_entity.id
_entity.type
_entity.pdbx_description
1 polymer ?
#
loop_
_entity_poly.entity_id
_entity_poly.type
_entity_poly.pdbx_seq_one_letter_code
_entity_poly.pdbx_strand_id
1 'polypeptide(L)'
;MLLVCILLGGAAAFGQELFIDTTDAPNADLDRIYVRGLSFLTKTQRPDGSWANPAYGSEPAVVGLSVAAMLAHGDDPNTGPYAEPIRRGLNYILSQVNKETGYIGRTMYNHGFGTLALAEAYGMVNDPRIGPALERAV
;
A
#
# COMPACT_ATOMS: atom_id res chain seq x y z
N MET A 1 -14.57 -41.49 40.05
CA MET A 1 -13.16 -41.47 39.61
C MET A 1 -12.88 -40.07 39.07
N LEU A 2 -12.87 -39.14 40.02
CA LEU A 2 -12.85 -37.70 39.82
C LEU A 2 -11.38 -37.24 39.78
N LEU A 3 -11.08 -36.34 38.85
CA LEU A 3 -10.43 -35.08 39.20
C LEU A 3 -8.99 -35.15 39.73
N VAL A 4 -8.04 -35.65 38.94
CA VAL A 4 -6.61 -35.42 39.19
C VAL A 4 -5.92 -35.30 37.84
N CYS A 5 -5.56 -34.08 37.39
CA CYS A 5 -4.44 -33.80 36.45
C CYS A 5 -4.37 -32.33 35.94
N ILE A 6 -5.05 -31.34 36.52
CA ILE A 6 -4.95 -29.92 36.07
C ILE A 6 -4.26 -29.03 37.13
N LEU A 7 -3.15 -29.46 37.73
CA LEU A 7 -2.46 -28.63 38.75
C LEU A 7 -0.92 -28.69 38.70
N LEU A 8 -0.29 -28.84 37.53
CA LEU A 8 1.17 -28.70 37.45
C LEU A 8 1.59 -27.83 36.26
N GLY A 9 2.14 -26.66 36.59
CA GLY A 9 3.06 -25.93 35.72
C GLY A 9 2.48 -24.72 35.01
N GLY A 10 2.03 -23.71 35.76
CA GLY A 10 1.96 -22.34 35.24
C GLY A 10 3.37 -21.82 35.02
N ALA A 11 4.02 -22.23 33.93
CA ALA A 11 5.20 -21.52 33.44
C ALA A 11 4.72 -20.16 32.95
N ALA A 12 5.08 -19.09 33.66
CA ALA A 12 4.91 -17.76 33.13
C ALA A 12 5.69 -17.69 31.82
N ALA A 13 4.98 -17.56 30.69
CA ALA A 13 5.59 -17.28 29.42
C ALA A 13 6.10 -15.84 29.47
N PHE A 14 7.41 -15.66 29.67
CA PHE A 14 8.05 -14.36 29.53
C PHE A 14 8.22 -14.09 28.04
N GLY A 15 7.48 -13.11 27.53
CA GLY A 15 7.74 -12.55 26.21
C GLY A 15 9.04 -11.75 26.22
N GLN A 16 9.70 -11.66 25.08
CA GLN A 16 10.79 -10.72 24.87
C GLN A 16 10.30 -9.30 25.20
N GLU A 17 11.08 -8.52 25.94
CA GLU A 17 10.85 -7.08 26.07
C GLU A 17 10.90 -6.45 24.68
N LEU A 18 9.83 -5.74 24.30
CA LEU A 18 9.84 -4.96 23.08
C LEU A 18 11.01 -3.99 23.19
N PHE A 19 11.98 -4.10 22.28
CA PHE A 19 13.02 -3.09 22.16
C PHE A 19 12.32 -1.80 21.70
N ILE A 20 12.04 -0.92 22.65
CA ILE A 20 11.54 0.42 22.42
C ILE A 20 12.76 1.30 22.49
N ASP A 21 13.25 1.71 21.32
CA ASP A 21 14.28 2.74 21.28
C ASP A 21 13.66 4.04 21.80
N THR A 22 14.14 4.53 22.95
CA THR A 22 13.64 5.77 23.54
C THR A 22 14.18 7.02 22.85
N THR A 23 15.09 6.85 21.88
CA THR A 23 15.47 7.89 20.92
C THR A 23 14.39 8.13 19.85
N ASP A 24 13.42 7.22 19.70
CA ASP A 24 12.24 7.32 18.83
C ASP A 24 11.11 8.16 19.45
N ALA A 25 11.42 9.27 20.12
CA ALA A 25 10.39 10.29 20.31
C ALA A 25 9.88 10.67 18.90
N PRO A 26 8.55 10.74 18.64
CA PRO A 26 8.02 11.11 17.34
C PRO A 26 8.70 12.39 16.89
N ASN A 27 9.61 12.26 15.93
CA ASN A 27 10.36 13.41 15.48
C ASN A 27 9.38 14.21 14.63
N ALA A 28 8.82 15.27 15.22
CA ALA A 28 7.84 16.12 14.55
C ALA A 28 8.34 16.66 13.19
N ASP A 29 9.66 16.69 12.98
CA ASP A 29 10.25 17.02 11.68
C ASP A 29 10.13 15.88 10.67
N LEU A 30 10.22 14.61 11.10
CA LEU A 30 9.98 13.45 10.23
C LEU A 30 8.52 13.42 9.75
N ASP A 31 7.56 13.50 10.67
CA ASP A 31 6.13 13.54 10.32
C ASP A 31 5.83 14.68 9.33
N ARG A 32 6.42 15.85 9.58
CA ARG A 32 6.32 17.01 8.68
C ARG A 32 6.89 16.71 7.29
N ILE A 33 8.02 16.01 7.19
CA ILE A 33 8.62 15.65 5.90
C ILE A 33 7.72 14.68 5.14
N TYR A 34 7.19 13.64 5.80
CA TYR A 34 6.28 12.68 5.18
C TYR A 34 5.02 13.35 4.65
N VAL A 35 4.35 14.15 5.47
CA VAL A 35 3.12 14.87 5.08
C VAL A 35 3.39 15.84 3.93
N ARG A 36 4.55 16.51 3.91
CA ARG A 36 4.94 17.38 2.77
C ARG A 36 5.13 16.58 1.48
N GLY A 37 5.73 15.38 1.56
CA GLY A 37 5.89 14.47 0.43
C GLY A 37 4.54 14.01 -0.13
N LEU A 38 3.64 13.54 0.74
CA LEU A 38 2.29 13.13 0.34
C LEU A 38 1.49 14.31 -0.23
N SER A 39 1.62 15.50 0.35
CA SER A 39 1.01 16.71 -0.21
C SER A 39 1.54 17.04 -1.61
N PHE A 40 2.83 16.81 -1.87
CA PHE A 40 3.38 16.98 -3.21
C PHE A 40 2.79 15.96 -4.19
N LEU A 41 2.76 14.68 -3.82
CA LEU A 41 2.19 13.63 -4.68
C LEU A 41 0.74 13.94 -5.06
N THR A 42 -0.10 14.26 -4.07
CA THR A 42 -1.51 14.57 -4.30
C THR A 42 -1.74 15.81 -5.16
N LYS A 43 -0.96 16.89 -4.96
CA LYS A 43 -1.11 18.15 -5.71
C LYS A 43 -0.61 18.06 -7.15
N THR A 44 0.34 17.17 -7.42
CA THR A 44 0.98 17.05 -8.75
C THR A 44 0.44 15.89 -9.57
N GLN A 45 -0.40 15.04 -8.99
CA GLN A 45 -1.07 13.97 -9.71
C GLN A 45 -2.03 14.56 -10.75
N ARG A 46 -1.98 14.01 -11.96
CA ARG A 46 -2.87 14.36 -13.06
C ARG A 46 -4.27 13.76 -12.86
N PRO A 47 -5.30 14.29 -13.55
CA PRO A 47 -6.65 13.74 -13.50
C PRO A 47 -6.76 12.27 -13.94
N ASP A 48 -5.84 11.78 -14.77
CA ASP A 48 -5.79 10.38 -15.20
C ASP A 48 -5.15 9.44 -14.15
N GLY A 49 -4.57 9.98 -13.08
CA GLY A 49 -3.89 9.22 -12.03
C GLY A 49 -2.36 9.13 -12.18
N SER A 50 -1.80 9.63 -13.28
CA SER A 50 -0.34 9.65 -13.54
C SER A 50 0.34 10.96 -13.10
N TRP A 51 1.64 11.10 -13.33
CA TRP A 51 2.41 12.32 -13.04
C TRP A 51 3.09 12.91 -14.28
N ALA A 52 3.33 14.22 -14.23
CA ALA A 52 3.99 14.97 -15.28
C ALA A 52 5.51 14.80 -15.25
N ASN A 53 5.99 13.62 -15.63
CA ASN A 53 7.40 13.36 -15.91
C ASN A 53 7.50 12.59 -17.25
N PRO A 54 8.16 13.15 -18.29
CA PRO A 54 8.22 12.52 -19.61
C PRO A 54 8.89 11.14 -19.63
N ALA A 55 9.81 10.88 -18.70
CA ALA A 55 10.56 9.63 -18.68
C ALA A 55 9.76 8.50 -18.00
N TYR A 56 9.17 8.78 -16.84
CA TYR A 56 8.58 7.72 -15.99
C TYR A 56 7.26 8.07 -15.31
N GLY A 57 6.77 9.31 -15.39
CA GLY A 57 5.62 9.75 -14.60
C GLY A 57 4.30 9.05 -14.94
N SER A 58 4.22 8.47 -16.13
CA SER A 58 3.09 7.67 -16.61
C SER A 58 3.42 6.16 -16.65
N GLU A 59 4.53 5.73 -16.06
CA GLU A 59 4.83 4.30 -15.97
C GLU A 59 4.07 3.70 -14.77
N PRO A 60 3.38 2.55 -14.93
CA PRO A 60 2.60 1.94 -13.86
C PRO A 60 3.38 1.70 -12.56
N ALA A 61 4.69 1.45 -12.66
CA ALA A 61 5.55 1.32 -11.48
C ALA A 61 5.58 2.59 -10.61
N VAL A 62 5.73 3.76 -11.24
CA VAL A 62 5.80 5.05 -10.54
C VAL A 62 4.46 5.40 -9.92
N VAL A 63 3.38 5.15 -10.65
CA VAL A 63 2.01 5.33 -10.14
C VAL A 63 1.77 4.38 -8.96
N GLY A 64 2.15 3.10 -9.08
CA GLY A 64 2.04 2.10 -8.05
C GLY A 64 2.77 2.47 -6.75
N LEU A 65 4.03 2.88 -6.85
CA LEU A 65 4.80 3.32 -5.68
C LEU A 65 4.20 4.57 -5.01
N SER A 66 3.64 5.49 -5.80
CA SER A 66 2.98 6.68 -5.26
C SER A 66 1.69 6.33 -4.50
N VAL A 67 0.92 5.36 -5.01
CA VAL A 67 -0.26 4.82 -4.33
C VAL A 67 0.14 4.08 -3.05
N ALA A 68 1.14 3.20 -3.11
CA ALA A 68 1.68 2.48 -1.95
C ALA A 68 2.10 3.45 -0.83
N ALA A 69 2.79 4.54 -1.16
CA ALA A 69 3.18 5.56 -0.19
C ALA A 69 1.96 6.22 0.50
N MET A 70 0.88 6.47 -0.23
CA MET A 70 -0.35 7.02 0.34
C MET A 70 -1.10 6.01 1.20
N LEU A 71 -1.14 4.74 0.80
CA LEU A 71 -1.73 3.64 1.59
C LEU A 71 -0.96 3.44 2.90
N ALA A 72 0.37 3.48 2.85
CA ALA A 72 1.25 3.28 3.99
C ALA A 72 1.13 4.36 5.08
N HIS A 73 0.57 5.55 4.77
CA HIS A 73 0.30 6.58 5.78
C HIS A 73 -0.78 6.16 6.78
N GLY A 74 -1.68 5.23 6.39
CA GLY A 74 -2.68 4.65 7.29
C GLY A 74 -3.99 5.44 7.42
N ASP A 75 -4.17 6.53 6.68
CA ASP A 75 -5.49 7.16 6.53
C ASP A 75 -6.46 6.22 5.83
N ASP A 76 -7.77 6.32 6.13
CA ASP A 76 -8.77 5.51 5.43
C ASP A 76 -8.71 5.78 3.91
N PRO A 77 -8.35 4.79 3.09
CA PRO A 77 -8.19 5.00 1.65
C PRO A 77 -9.53 5.06 0.91
N ASN A 78 -10.67 4.85 1.60
CA ASN A 78 -12.00 4.90 1.01
C ASN A 78 -12.66 6.27 1.20
N THR A 79 -12.45 6.91 2.36
CA THR A 79 -13.08 8.20 2.71
C THR A 79 -12.13 9.29 3.19
N GLY A 80 -10.88 8.94 3.47
CA GLY A 80 -9.86 9.85 4.01
C GLY A 80 -9.26 10.82 2.98
N PRO A 81 -8.31 11.66 3.42
CA PRO A 81 -7.74 12.76 2.61
C PRO A 81 -7.06 12.29 1.32
N TYR A 82 -6.56 11.05 1.30
CA TYR A 82 -5.87 10.47 0.13
C TYR A 82 -6.75 9.54 -0.71
N ALA A 83 -8.02 9.34 -0.34
CA ALA A 83 -8.89 8.36 -0.99
C ALA A 83 -9.04 8.60 -2.50
N GLU A 84 -9.25 9.86 -2.89
CA GLU A 84 -9.45 10.22 -4.29
C GLU A 84 -8.15 10.13 -5.13
N PRO A 85 -6.99 10.64 -4.68
CA PRO A 85 -5.70 10.35 -5.30
C PRO A 85 -5.36 8.85 -5.45
N ILE A 86 -5.62 8.05 -4.42
CA ILE A 86 -5.44 6.59 -4.44
C ILE A 86 -6.34 5.97 -5.51
N ARG A 87 -7.63 6.32 -5.52
CA ARG A 87 -8.61 5.84 -6.51
C ARG A 87 -8.17 6.12 -7.93
N ARG A 88 -7.68 7.33 -8.23
CA ARG A 88 -7.17 7.66 -9.58
C ARG A 88 -5.94 6.84 -9.94
N GLY A 89 -4.99 6.67 -9.02
CA GLY A 89 -3.80 5.86 -9.25
C GLY A 89 -4.14 4.39 -9.51
N LEU A 90 -5.06 3.82 -8.74
CA LEU A 90 -5.55 2.45 -8.95
C LEU A 90 -6.31 2.31 -10.26
N ASN A 91 -7.18 3.26 -10.61
CA ASN A 91 -7.85 3.29 -11.91
C ASN A 91 -6.83 3.31 -13.06
N TYR A 92 -5.77 4.10 -12.93
CA TYR A 92 -4.69 4.14 -13.90
C TYR A 92 -4.03 2.77 -14.03
N ILE A 93 -3.57 2.16 -12.93
CA ILE A 93 -2.89 0.85 -12.96
C ILE A 93 -3.82 -0.22 -13.54
N LEU A 94 -5.09 -0.27 -13.14
CA LEU A 94 -6.09 -1.20 -13.68
C LEU A 94 -6.28 -1.03 -15.19
N SER A 95 -6.21 0.21 -15.70
CA SER A 95 -6.27 0.45 -17.15
C SER A 95 -5.07 -0.10 -17.92
N GLN A 96 -3.95 -0.33 -17.23
CA GLN A 96 -2.69 -0.82 -17.79
C GLN A 96 -2.54 -2.34 -17.72
N VAL A 97 -3.52 -3.03 -17.10
CA VAL A 97 -3.59 -4.50 -17.06
C VAL A 97 -4.04 -5.02 -18.42
N ASN A 98 -3.21 -5.83 -19.05
CA ASN A 98 -3.60 -6.58 -20.25
C ASN A 98 -4.69 -7.60 -19.88
N LYS A 99 -5.81 -7.58 -20.59
CA LYS A 99 -6.98 -8.42 -20.26
C LYS A 99 -6.78 -9.91 -20.57
N GLU A 100 -5.86 -10.23 -21.48
CA GLU A 100 -5.57 -11.60 -21.91
C GLU A 100 -4.44 -12.21 -21.08
N THR A 101 -3.37 -11.44 -20.86
CA THR A 101 -2.16 -11.94 -20.21
C THR A 101 -2.00 -11.51 -18.75
N GLY A 102 -2.80 -10.56 -18.27
CA GLY A 102 -2.64 -9.95 -16.94
C GLY A 102 -1.41 -9.07 -16.77
N TYR A 103 -0.55 -8.97 -17.80
CA TYR A 103 0.66 -8.19 -17.76
C TYR A 103 0.36 -6.70 -17.60
N ILE A 104 1.07 -6.00 -16.70
CA ILE A 104 0.82 -4.58 -16.40
C ILE A 104 1.92 -3.71 -17.02
N GLY A 105 1.53 -2.82 -17.92
CA GLY A 105 2.44 -1.94 -18.62
C GLY A 105 3.35 -2.68 -19.62
N ARG A 106 4.57 -2.15 -19.81
CA ARG A 106 5.48 -2.58 -20.88
C ARG A 106 6.77 -3.27 -20.41
N THR A 107 7.03 -3.29 -19.10
CA THR A 107 8.29 -3.78 -18.53
C THR A 107 8.03 -4.61 -17.28
N MET A 108 8.96 -5.49 -16.91
CA MET A 108 8.83 -6.28 -15.67
C MET A 108 8.82 -5.40 -14.42
N TYR A 109 9.45 -4.23 -14.47
CA TYR A 109 9.38 -3.23 -13.41
C TYR A 109 7.95 -2.69 -13.25
N ASN A 110 7.30 -2.33 -14.36
CA ASN A 110 5.91 -1.89 -14.35
C ASN A 110 4.97 -2.99 -13.88
N HIS A 111 5.22 -4.21 -14.34
CA HIS A 111 4.43 -5.34 -13.94
C HIS A 111 4.55 -5.60 -12.44
N GLY A 112 5.77 -5.77 -11.93
CA GLY A 112 6.01 -6.06 -10.52
C GLY A 112 5.46 -4.99 -9.57
N PHE A 113 5.80 -3.71 -9.80
CA PHE A 113 5.34 -2.63 -8.92
C PHE A 113 3.85 -2.30 -9.11
N GLY A 114 3.29 -2.48 -10.30
CA GLY A 114 1.85 -2.37 -10.54
C GLY A 114 1.08 -3.48 -9.80
N THR A 115 1.53 -4.73 -9.91
CA THR A 115 0.96 -5.87 -9.18
C THR A 115 1.08 -5.67 -7.67
N LEU A 116 2.24 -5.22 -7.16
CA LEU A 116 2.43 -4.93 -5.74
C LEU A 116 1.43 -3.88 -5.23
N ALA A 117 1.27 -2.77 -5.96
CA ALA A 117 0.34 -1.72 -5.57
C ALA A 117 -1.12 -2.20 -5.56
N LEU A 118 -1.52 -3.04 -6.52
CA LEU A 118 -2.83 -3.68 -6.49
C LEU A 118 -2.98 -4.62 -5.27
N ALA A 119 -1.91 -5.35 -4.92
CA ALA A 119 -1.92 -6.31 -3.82
C ALA A 119 -2.06 -5.62 -2.46
N GLU A 120 -1.34 -4.53 -2.24
CA GLU A 120 -1.48 -3.68 -1.05
C GLU A 120 -2.90 -3.08 -0.98
N ALA A 121 -3.42 -2.60 -2.11
CA ALA A 121 -4.76 -2.01 -2.15
C ALA A 121 -5.89 -3.03 -1.92
N TYR A 122 -5.71 -4.30 -2.29
CA TYR A 122 -6.76 -5.33 -2.20
C TYR A 122 -7.33 -5.49 -0.79
N GLY A 123 -6.50 -5.35 0.25
CA GLY A 123 -6.92 -5.46 1.64
C GLY A 123 -7.44 -4.15 2.25
N MET A 124 -7.22 -3.01 1.57
CA MET A 124 -7.43 -1.68 2.16
C MET A 124 -8.55 -0.89 1.45
N VAL A 125 -8.74 -1.11 0.15
CA VAL A 125 -9.66 -0.37 -0.70
C VAL A 125 -10.84 -1.25 -1.09
N ASN A 126 -12.05 -0.73 -0.94
CA ASN A 126 -13.27 -1.38 -1.38
C ASN A 126 -13.47 -1.20 -2.90
N ASP A 127 -12.71 -1.94 -3.70
CA ASP A 127 -12.83 -1.98 -5.16
C ASP A 127 -12.85 -3.43 -5.67
N PRO A 128 -14.02 -3.94 -6.11
CA PRO A 128 -14.17 -5.34 -6.53
C PRO A 128 -13.37 -5.69 -7.79
N ARG A 129 -12.81 -4.70 -8.50
CA ARG A 129 -12.01 -4.92 -9.72
C ARG A 129 -10.58 -5.36 -9.40
N ILE A 130 -10.08 -5.06 -8.20
CA ILE A 130 -8.68 -5.31 -7.82
C ILE A 130 -8.39 -6.81 -7.75
N GLY A 131 -9.23 -7.59 -7.06
CA GLY A 131 -9.03 -9.04 -6.90
C GLY A 131 -8.87 -9.78 -8.23
N PRO A 132 -9.82 -9.66 -9.18
CA PRO A 132 -9.70 -10.28 -10.49
C PRO A 132 -8.51 -9.78 -11.32
N ALA A 133 -8.09 -8.52 -11.14
CA ALA A 133 -6.90 -7.99 -11.83
C ALA A 133 -5.62 -8.59 -11.26
N LEU A 134 -5.53 -8.76 -9.94
CA LEU A 134 -4.41 -9.42 -9.27
C LEU A 134 -4.28 -10.88 -9.66
N GLU A 135 -5.38 -11.64 -9.65
CA GLU A 135 -5.37 -13.05 -10.02
C GLU A 135 -4.84 -13.27 -11.44
N ARG A 136 -5.12 -12.34 -12.36
CA ARG A 136 -4.55 -12.39 -13.72
C ARG A 136 -3.08 -12.02 -13.76
N ALA A 137 -2.62 -11.16 -12.86
CA ALA A 137 -1.27 -10.60 -12.87
C ALA A 137 -0.21 -11.49 -12.20
N VAL A 138 -0.60 -12.67 -11.66
CA VAL A 138 0.29 -13.65 -11.00
C VAL A 138 0.13 -15.02 -11.62
#